data_AF-A0A3D1XTV7-F1
#
_entry.id   AF-A0A3D1XTV7-F1
#
_cell.length_a   1.000
_cell.length_b   1.000
_cell.length_c   1.000
_cell.angle_alpha   90.00
_cell.angle_beta   90.00
_cell.angle_gamma   90.00
#
_symmetry.space_group_name_H-M   'P 1'
#
loop_
_entity.id
_entity.type
_entity.pdbx_description
1 polymer ?
#
loop_
_entity_poly.entity_id
_entity_poly.type
_entity_poly.pdbx_seq_one_letter_code
_entity_poly.pdbx_strand_id
1 'polypeptide(L)'
;MNLPPKAQTEEVICQCYQVNEATIRTAIEKDNLTEIDQVTESCEAGGGCHSCHILLQLFIDEHQQKTLTMEDLVHDHAQKVKKRGILSRFFKRIKPNPS
;
A
#
# COMPACT_ATOMS: atom_id res chain seq x y z
N MET A 1 25.56 11.09 -18.50
CA MET A 1 26.23 10.06 -17.68
C MET A 1 25.50 8.76 -17.92
N ASN A 2 26.19 7.70 -18.34
CA ASN A 2 25.56 6.41 -18.61
C ASN A 2 25.46 5.65 -17.27
N LEU A 3 24.24 5.37 -16.81
CA LEU A 3 24.01 4.59 -15.60
C LEU A 3 24.30 3.11 -15.93
N PRO A 4 25.16 2.41 -15.17
CA PRO A 4 25.40 0.99 -15.42
C PRO A 4 24.08 0.21 -15.26
N PRO A 5 23.86 -0.86 -16.04
CA PRO A 5 22.69 -1.70 -15.89
C PRO A 5 22.63 -2.20 -14.44
N LYS A 6 21.47 -2.02 -13.78
CA LYS A 6 21.23 -2.47 -12.40
C LYS A 6 21.54 -3.96 -12.35
N ALA A 7 22.71 -4.33 -11.82
CA ALA A 7 23.02 -5.71 -11.49
C ALA A 7 21.89 -6.18 -10.58
N GLN A 8 21.13 -7.18 -11.02
CA GLN A 8 20.05 -7.77 -10.25
C GLN A 8 20.68 -8.59 -9.12
N THR A 9 21.25 -7.91 -8.13
CA THR A 9 21.60 -8.53 -6.87
C THR A 9 20.28 -8.87 -6.20
N GLU A 10 20.03 -10.15 -5.96
CA GLU A 10 18.88 -10.63 -5.22
C GLU A 10 18.94 -10.06 -3.79
N GLU A 11 18.31 -8.91 -3.59
CA GLU A 11 18.33 -8.20 -2.32
C GLU A 11 17.61 -9.03 -1.25
N VAL A 12 18.31 -9.34 -0.15
CA VAL A 12 17.74 -10.06 0.99
C VAL A 12 16.89 -9.09 1.82
N ILE A 13 15.58 -9.31 1.82
CA ILE A 13 14.61 -8.48 2.53
C ILE A 13 14.38 -9.01 3.95
N CYS A 14 14.24 -10.33 4.11
CA CYS A 14 14.10 -10.96 5.43
C CYS A 14 15.43 -11.55 5.89
N GLN A 15 16.15 -10.83 6.75
CA GLN A 15 17.46 -11.27 7.27
C GLN A 15 17.36 -12.45 8.27
N CYS A 16 16.18 -12.72 8.85
CA CYS A 16 16.00 -13.85 9.76
C CYS A 16 16.02 -15.20 9.03
N TYR A 17 15.32 -15.26 7.89
CA TYR A 17 15.11 -16.48 7.10
C TYR A 17 15.84 -16.44 5.76
N GLN A 18 16.66 -15.40 5.52
CA GLN A 18 17.44 -15.19 4.30
C GLN A 18 16.58 -15.22 3.02
N VAL A 19 15.40 -14.59 3.08
CA VAL A 19 14.47 -14.53 1.93
C VAL A 19 14.69 -13.25 1.14
N ASN A 20 14.89 -13.41 -0.18
CA ASN A 20 15.12 -12.31 -1.11
C ASN A 20 13.81 -11.71 -1.67
N GLU A 21 13.91 -10.52 -2.23
CA GLU A 21 12.78 -9.79 -2.84
C GLU A 21 12.08 -10.61 -3.93
N ALA A 22 12.84 -11.28 -4.80
CA ALA A 22 12.30 -12.06 -5.91
C ALA A 22 11.39 -13.19 -5.44
N THR A 23 11.78 -13.88 -4.36
CA THR A 23 10.98 -14.95 -3.74
C THR A 23 9.69 -14.39 -3.17
N ILE A 24 9.76 -13.27 -2.44
CA ILE A 24 8.59 -12.64 -1.82
C ILE A 24 7.60 -12.18 -2.90
N ARG A 25 8.07 -11.47 -3.92
CA ARG A 25 7.22 -11.00 -5.02
C ARG A 25 6.60 -12.16 -5.79
N THR A 26 7.38 -13.19 -6.08
CA THR A 26 6.87 -14.42 -6.73
C THR A 26 5.78 -15.09 -5.88
N ALA A 27 5.95 -15.18 -4.57
CA ALA A 27 4.97 -15.75 -3.65
C ALA A 27 3.67 -14.93 -3.65
N ILE A 28 3.77 -13.60 -3.55
CA ILE A 28 2.65 -12.68 -3.60
C ILE A 28 1.88 -12.82 -4.92
N GLU A 29 2.58 -12.82 -6.05
CA GLU A 29 1.97 -12.88 -7.38
C GLU A 29 1.30 -14.24 -7.66
N LYS A 30 1.97 -15.34 -7.30
CA LYS A 30 1.52 -16.70 -7.61
C LYS A 30 0.17 -17.02 -6.98
N ASP A 31 -0.01 -16.61 -5.72
CA ASP A 31 -1.18 -16.98 -4.91
C ASP A 31 -2.07 -15.75 -4.58
N ASN A 32 -1.77 -14.58 -5.16
CA ASN A 32 -2.43 -13.30 -4.91
C ASN A 32 -2.55 -12.96 -3.42
N LEU A 33 -1.42 -13.05 -2.71
CA LEU A 33 -1.37 -12.84 -1.26
C LEU A 33 -1.71 -11.39 -0.90
N THR A 34 -2.53 -11.22 0.14
CA THR A 34 -3.07 -9.93 0.57
C THR A 34 -2.66 -9.54 1.98
N GLU A 35 -2.12 -10.48 2.76
CA GLU A 35 -1.74 -10.28 4.16
C GLU A 35 -0.33 -10.82 4.43
N ILE A 36 0.38 -10.22 5.39
CA ILE A 36 1.74 -10.63 5.77
C ILE A 36 1.78 -12.07 6.30
N ASP A 37 0.75 -12.51 7.03
CA ASP A 37 0.67 -13.88 7.54
C ASP A 37 0.66 -14.89 6.38
N GLN A 38 -0.01 -14.58 5.27
CA GLN A 38 0.00 -15.45 4.09
C GLN A 38 1.37 -15.48 3.40
N VAL A 39 2.07 -14.33 3.37
CA VAL A 39 3.46 -14.27 2.88
C VAL A 39 4.38 -15.11 3.76
N THR A 40 4.18 -15.07 5.07
CA THR A 40 4.92 -15.87 6.05
C THR A 40 4.64 -17.36 5.87
N GLU A 41 3.39 -17.76 5.69
CA GLU A 41 3.04 -19.17 5.40
C GLU A 41 3.62 -19.66 4.07
N SER A 42 3.74 -18.77 3.07
CA SER A 42 4.23 -19.12 1.73
C SER A 42 5.75 -19.24 1.65
N CYS A 43 6.51 -18.34 2.31
CA CYS A 43 7.96 -18.27 2.15
C CYS A 43 8.75 -17.95 3.44
N GLU A 44 8.14 -18.04 4.62
CA GLU A 44 8.72 -17.76 5.95
C GLU A 44 9.13 -16.30 6.21
N ALA A 45 9.17 -15.46 5.17
CA ALA A 45 9.46 -14.04 5.30
C ALA A 45 8.43 -13.35 6.20
N GLY A 46 8.92 -12.72 7.26
CA GLY A 46 8.06 -12.06 8.24
C GLY A 46 7.72 -12.90 9.47
N GLY A 47 8.19 -14.15 9.60
CA GLY A 47 7.94 -14.97 10.81
C GLY A 47 8.85 -14.70 12.02
N GLY A 48 9.79 -13.76 11.89
CA GLY A 48 10.94 -13.59 12.80
C GLY A 48 10.87 -12.32 13.65
N CYS A 49 11.86 -11.43 13.51
CA CYS A 49 11.88 -10.16 14.27
C CYS A 49 10.94 -9.08 13.73
N HIS A 50 10.21 -9.36 12.63
CA HIS A 50 9.24 -8.49 11.97
C HIS A 50 9.79 -7.17 11.39
N SER A 51 11.12 -6.96 11.36
CA SER A 51 11.72 -5.74 10.81
C SER A 51 11.44 -5.51 9.31
N CYS A 52 11.15 -6.58 8.57
CA CYS A 52 10.83 -6.53 7.14
C CYS A 52 9.35 -6.27 6.84
N HIS A 53 8.45 -6.28 7.84
CA HIS A 53 6.99 -6.20 7.62
C HIS A 53 6.55 -4.96 6.83
N ILE A 54 7.23 -3.82 6.99
CA ILE A 54 6.94 -2.60 6.22
C ILE A 54 7.17 -2.83 4.71
N LEU A 55 8.26 -3.51 4.35
CA LEU A 55 8.56 -3.83 2.95
C LEU A 55 7.62 -4.90 2.41
N LEU A 56 7.27 -5.91 3.22
CA LEU A 56 6.26 -6.90 2.83
C LEU A 56 4.92 -6.24 2.51
N GLN A 57 4.46 -5.33 3.36
CA GLN A 57 3.21 -4.60 3.13
C GLN A 57 3.29 -3.75 1.85
N LEU A 58 4.42 -3.10 1.59
CA LEU A 58 4.64 -2.34 0.36
C LEU A 58 4.52 -3.23 -0.88
N PHE A 59 5.14 -4.42 -0.88
CA PHE A 59 5.05 -5.34 -2.02
C PHE A 59 3.63 -5.88 -2.23
N ILE A 60 2.90 -6.13 -1.15
CA ILE A 60 1.48 -6.52 -1.21
C ILE A 60 0.65 -5.39 -1.83
N ASP A 61 0.80 -4.15 -1.33
CA ASP A 61 0.04 -3.01 -1.81
C ASP A 61 0.37 -2.65 -3.27
N GLU A 62 1.64 -2.79 -3.67
CA GLU A 62 2.10 -2.68 -5.06
C GLU A 62 1.41 -3.72 -5.96
N HIS A 63 1.38 -5.00 -5.55
CA HIS A 63 0.72 -6.07 -6.29
C HIS A 63 -0.79 -5.85 -6.42
N GLN A 64 -1.42 -5.37 -5.35
CA GLN A 64 -2.84 -5.05 -5.34
C GLN A 64 -3.21 -3.81 -6.17
N GLN A 65 -2.23 -3.13 -6.77
CA GLN A 65 -2.43 -1.86 -7.48
C GLN A 65 -3.24 -0.87 -6.64
N LYS A 66 -3.02 -0.84 -5.32
CA LYS A 66 -3.55 0.22 -4.46
C LYS A 66 -2.81 1.51 -4.79
N THR A 67 -3.12 2.08 -5.95
CA THR A 67 -2.89 3.50 -6.21
C THR A 67 -3.85 4.20 -5.28
N LEU A 68 -3.38 4.62 -4.10
CA LEU A 68 -4.13 5.54 -3.27
C LEU A 68 -4.36 6.79 -4.11
N THR A 69 -5.55 6.90 -4.69
CA THR A 69 -5.88 8.09 -5.47
C THR A 69 -6.04 9.23 -4.48
N MET A 70 -5.69 10.44 -4.90
CA MET A 70 -5.97 11.62 -4.07
C MET A 70 -7.48 11.72 -3.74
N GLU A 71 -8.34 11.14 -4.57
CA GLU A 71 -9.79 11.08 -4.41
C GLU A 71 -10.21 10.22 -3.21
N ASP A 72 -9.53 9.09 -2.98
CA ASP A 72 -9.75 8.20 -1.82
C ASP A 72 -9.35 8.87 -0.51
N LEU A 73 -8.19 9.56 -0.50
CA LEU A 73 -7.68 10.29 0.67
C LEU A 73 -8.58 11.48 1.05
N VAL A 74 -9.21 12.12 0.07
CA VAL A 74 -10.12 13.26 0.30
C VAL A 74 -11.50 12.79 0.82
N HIS A 75 -11.98 11.62 0.41
CA HIS A 75 -13.29 11.10 0.85
C HIS A 75 -13.32 10.69 2.33
N ASP A 76 -12.23 10.12 2.84
CA ASP A 76 -12.16 9.70 4.25
C ASP A 76 -12.12 10.89 5.21
N HIS A 77 -11.51 12.01 4.80
CA HIS A 77 -11.48 13.23 5.61
C HIS A 77 -12.80 14.01 5.59
N ALA A 78 -13.68 13.77 4.61
CA ALA A 78 -14.97 14.47 4.51
C ALA A 78 -16.01 13.98 5.55
N GLN A 79 -15.90 12.73 6.00
CA GLN A 79 -16.89 12.16 6.92
C GLN A 79 -16.72 12.65 8.37
N LYS A 80 -15.51 13.04 8.78
CA LYS A 80 -15.23 13.51 10.15
C LYS A 80 -15.59 14.98 10.38
N VAL A 81 -15.65 15.80 9.32
CA VAL A 81 -15.93 17.26 9.42
C VAL A 81 -17.43 17.56 9.58
N LYS A 82 -18.33 16.62 9.24
CA LYS A 82 -19.79 16.84 9.26
C LYS A 82 -20.44 16.91 10.65
N LYS A 83 -19.69 16.78 11.75
CA LYS A 83 -20.25 16.86 13.11
C LYS A 83 -19.76 18.11 13.87
N ARG A 84 -20.46 19.24 13.66
CA ARG A 84 -21.23 19.99 14.69
C ARG A 84 -21.44 21.47 14.29
N GLY A 85 -22.61 21.75 13.70
CA GLY A 85 -23.51 22.75 14.28
C GLY A 85 -23.53 24.19 13.74
N ILE A 86 -22.51 24.70 13.04
CA ILE A 86 -22.44 26.16 12.78
C ILE A 86 -22.62 26.56 11.30
N LEU A 87 -22.30 25.68 10.34
CA LEU A 87 -22.19 26.08 8.92
C LEU A 87 -23.38 25.71 8.01
N SER A 88 -24.48 25.18 8.56
CA SER A 88 -25.66 24.78 7.77
C SER A 88 -26.37 25.95 7.07
N ARG A 89 -26.20 27.19 7.55
CA ARG A 89 -26.85 28.38 6.97
C ARG A 89 -26.16 28.95 5.73
N PHE A 90 -24.89 28.59 5.46
CA PHE A 90 -24.12 29.23 4.38
C PHE A 90 -24.27 28.55 3.01
N PHE A 91 -24.57 27.25 2.97
CA PHE A 91 -24.55 26.49 1.71
C PHE A 91 -25.82 26.60 0.84
N LYS A 92 -26.84 27.39 1.22
CA LYS A 92 -28.09 27.50 0.44
C LYS A 92 -28.03 28.53 -0.72
N ARG A 93 -26.88 29.14 -1.01
CA ARG A 93 -26.79 30.25 -1.99
C ARG A 93 -26.02 29.99 -3.28
N ILE A 94 -25.57 28.79 -3.55
CA ILE A 94 -24.87 28.50 -4.81
C ILE A 94 -25.60 27.36 -5.52
N LYS A 95 -26.54 27.74 -6.39
CA LYS A 95 -26.99 26.88 -7.50
C LYS A 95 -26.34 27.43 -8.77
N PRO A 96 -25.54 26.67 -9.53
CA PRO A 96 -25.23 27.04 -10.90
C PRO A 96 -26.43 26.70 -11.80
N ASN A 97 -26.81 27.64 -12.67
CA ASN A 97 -27.79 27.43 -13.74
C ASN A 97 -27.20 26.53 -14.83
N PRO A 98 -28.00 25.66 -15.47
CA PRO A 98 -27.58 24.93 -16.66
C PRO A 98 -27.69 25.82 -17.91
N SER A 99 -26.79 25.61 -18.87
CA SER A 99 -26.95 25.99 -20.28
C SER A 99 -26.63 24.78 -21.13
#